data_AF-A0A7R8Z7G4-F1
#
_entry.id   AF-A0A7R8Z7G4-F1
#
_cell.length_a   1.000
_cell.length_b   1.000
_cell.length_c   1.000
_cell.angle_alpha   90.00
_cell.angle_beta   90.00
_cell.angle_gamma   90.00
#
_symmetry.space_group_name_H-M   'P 1'
#
loop_
_entity.id
_entity.type
_entity.pdbx_description
1 polymer ?
#
loop_
_entity_poly.entity_id
_entity_poly.type
_entity_poly.pdbx_seq_one_letter_code
_entity_poly.pdbx_strand_id
1 'polypeptide(L)'
;MFQLSVSNESLVVLRKVGFNLSGNFSCEVTVDAPSFTTKTVQQHLLVVALPEGPPELHTDRERYDPGDILRANCTSPPSKPAASITFLLNDVPKQNSVKGGVDSTTVLIWLETEAVSREV
;
A
#
# COMPACT_ATOMS: atom_id res chain seq x y z
N MET A 1 -16.49 -15.01 -5.65
CA MET A 1 -17.35 -16.20 -5.49
C MET A 1 -16.46 -17.42 -5.32
N PHE A 2 -16.72 -18.29 -4.34
CA PHE A 2 -15.98 -19.53 -4.09
C PHE A 2 -16.09 -20.48 -5.30
N GLN A 3 -14.98 -21.14 -5.66
CA GLN A 3 -14.98 -22.13 -6.72
C GLN A 3 -14.95 -23.54 -6.14
N LEU A 4 -16.13 -24.11 -5.93
CA LEU A 4 -16.31 -25.44 -5.32
C LEU A 4 -15.60 -26.56 -6.10
N SER A 5 -15.57 -26.49 -7.44
CA SER A 5 -14.99 -27.55 -8.28
C SER A 5 -13.48 -27.77 -8.14
N VAL A 6 -12.77 -26.82 -7.51
CA VAL A 6 -11.31 -26.89 -7.30
C VAL A 6 -10.93 -26.62 -5.84
N SER A 7 -11.91 -26.66 -4.94
CA SER A 7 -11.72 -26.51 -3.50
C SER A 7 -11.93 -27.87 -2.82
N ASN A 8 -11.35 -28.07 -1.64
CA ASN A 8 -11.51 -29.28 -0.81
C ASN A 8 -11.55 -28.90 0.68
N GLU A 9 -11.38 -29.88 1.59
CA GLU A 9 -11.48 -29.67 3.05
C GLU A 9 -10.42 -28.70 3.61
N SER A 10 -9.31 -28.51 2.91
CA SER A 10 -8.15 -27.72 3.38
C SER A 10 -7.78 -26.54 2.47
N LEU A 11 -8.31 -26.50 1.25
CA LEU A 11 -8.02 -25.51 0.23
C LEU A 11 -9.30 -24.89 -0.30
N VAL A 12 -9.38 -23.56 -0.26
CA VAL A 12 -10.50 -22.79 -0.82
C VAL A 12 -9.98 -21.86 -1.91
N VAL A 13 -10.52 -21.99 -3.11
CA VAL A 13 -10.18 -21.12 -4.25
C VAL A 13 -11.24 -20.04 -4.43
N LEU A 14 -10.78 -18.79 -4.42
CA LEU A 14 -11.62 -17.61 -4.64
C LEU A 14 -11.46 -17.09 -6.06
N ARG A 15 -12.57 -16.76 -6.72
CA ARG A 15 -12.57 -16.04 -8.01
C ARG A 15 -13.22 -14.67 -7.90
N LYS A 16 -12.77 -13.76 -8.77
CA LYS A 16 -13.23 -12.36 -8.84
C LYS A 16 -13.09 -11.70 -7.46
N VAL A 17 -11.86 -11.74 -6.94
CA VAL A 17 -11.53 -11.16 -5.64
C VAL A 17 -11.42 -9.64 -5.82
N GLY A 18 -12.29 -8.90 -5.14
CA GLY A 18 -12.27 -7.44 -5.07
C GLY A 18 -11.93 -6.98 -3.66
N PHE A 19 -11.68 -5.67 -3.48
CA PHE A 19 -11.23 -5.13 -2.21
C PHE A 19 -12.18 -5.37 -1.03
N ASN A 20 -13.49 -5.49 -1.30
CA ASN A 20 -14.51 -5.77 -0.30
C ASN A 20 -14.40 -7.17 0.33
N LEU A 21 -13.63 -8.08 -0.27
CA LEU A 21 -13.34 -9.40 0.28
C LEU A 21 -12.17 -9.39 1.27
N SER A 22 -11.56 -8.24 1.55
CA SER A 22 -10.56 -8.15 2.62
C SER A 22 -11.23 -8.33 3.98
N GLY A 23 -10.69 -9.18 4.84
CA GLY A 23 -11.30 -9.50 6.14
C GLY A 23 -10.79 -10.81 6.74
N ASN A 24 -11.39 -11.21 7.84
CA ASN A 24 -11.05 -12.46 8.52
C ASN A 24 -11.80 -13.63 7.86
N PHE A 25 -11.05 -14.64 7.45
CA PHE A 25 -11.56 -15.91 6.96
C PHE A 25 -11.37 -16.94 8.06
N SER A 26 -12.47 -17.59 8.45
CA SER A 26 -12.47 -18.67 9.44
C SER A 26 -12.59 -20.03 8.78
N CYS A 27 -11.79 -20.98 9.25
CA CYS A 27 -12.01 -22.40 9.01
C CYS A 27 -12.55 -23.01 10.31
N GLU A 28 -13.66 -23.74 10.22
CA GLU A 28 -14.29 -24.41 11.33
C GLU A 28 -14.42 -25.91 11.03
N VAL A 29 -13.97 -26.74 11.98
CA VAL A 29 -14.09 -28.19 11.93
C VAL A 29 -14.87 -28.64 13.15
N THR A 30 -15.96 -29.36 12.92
CA THR A 30 -16.83 -29.93 13.95
C THR A 30 -16.76 -31.44 13.92
N VAL A 31 -16.56 -32.05 15.09
CA VAL A 31 -16.64 -33.50 15.28
C VAL A 31 -17.96 -33.83 15.97
N ASP A 32 -18.65 -34.87 15.49
CA ASP A 32 -19.95 -35.33 16.00
C ASP A 32 -19.80 -36.31 17.20
N ALA A 33 -20.91 -36.88 17.67
CA ALA A 33 -21.00 -37.77 18.83
C ALA A 33 -19.88 -38.83 18.93
N PRO A 34 -19.44 -39.19 20.16
CA PRO A 34 -20.06 -38.88 21.46
C PRO A 34 -19.60 -37.55 22.09
N SER A 35 -18.59 -36.88 21.54
CA SER A 35 -18.08 -35.60 22.07
C SER A 35 -18.09 -34.53 20.99
N PHE A 36 -19.13 -33.69 21.01
CA PHE A 36 -19.25 -32.55 20.11
C PHE A 36 -18.12 -31.55 20.39
N THR A 37 -17.17 -31.45 19.45
CA THR A 37 -16.04 -30.52 19.56
C THR A 37 -15.91 -29.70 18.29
N THR A 38 -15.93 -28.38 18.44
CA THR A 38 -15.68 -27.43 17.36
C THR A 38 -14.30 -26.82 17.52
N LYS A 39 -13.50 -26.84 16.47
CA LYS A 39 -12.26 -26.06 16.38
C LYS A 39 -12.40 -25.02 15.27
N THR A 40 -12.11 -23.77 15.62
CA THR A 40 -12.12 -22.66 14.67
C THR A 40 -10.76 -22.01 14.66
N VAL A 41 -10.22 -21.78 13.46
CA VAL A 41 -9.02 -20.98 13.23
C VAL A 41 -9.37 -19.84 12.29
N GLN A 42 -8.71 -18.69 12.44
CA GLN A 42 -8.97 -17.51 11.64
C GLN A 42 -7.68 -16.95 11.06
N GLN A 43 -7.76 -16.43 9.84
CA GLN A 43 -6.67 -15.71 9.18
C GLN A 43 -7.21 -14.46 8.47
N HIS A 44 -6.45 -13.37 8.52
CA HIS A 44 -6.80 -12.15 7.81
C HIS A 44 -6.31 -12.20 6.36
N LEU A 45 -7.21 -12.00 5.41
CA LEU A 45 -6.90 -11.84 3.99
C LEU A 45 -7.02 -10.36 3.62
N LEU A 46 -5.96 -9.80 3.04
CA LEU A 46 -5.93 -8.44 2.54
C LEU A 46 -5.81 -8.45 1.01
N VAL A 47 -6.75 -7.80 0.33
CA VAL A 47 -6.69 -7.60 -1.12
C VAL A 47 -5.98 -6.29 -1.38
N VAL A 48 -4.87 -6.36 -2.11
CA VAL A 48 -4.02 -5.21 -2.42
C VAL A 48 -4.08 -4.83 -3.89
N ALA A 49 -3.86 -3.55 -4.18
CA ALA A 49 -3.57 -3.06 -5.51
C ALA A 49 -2.28 -2.25 -5.46
N LEU A 50 -1.32 -2.67 -6.27
CA LEU A 50 -0.06 -1.99 -6.42
C LEU A 50 -0.26 -0.75 -7.31
N PRO A 51 0.47 0.34 -7.06
CA PRO A 51 0.46 1.48 -7.96
C PRO A 51 0.97 1.07 -9.34
N GLU A 52 0.39 1.65 -10.39
CA GLU A 52 0.77 1.41 -11.79
C GLU A 52 2.07 2.13 -12.18
N GLY A 53 3.13 1.94 -11.39
CA GLY A 53 4.45 2.55 -11.63
C GLY A 53 5.07 3.23 -10.41
N PRO A 54 6.27 3.80 -10.59
CA PRO A 54 6.93 4.59 -9.56
C PRO A 54 6.19 5.92 -9.32
N PRO A 55 6.41 6.59 -8.18
CA PRO A 55 5.87 7.91 -7.97
C PRO A 55 6.59 8.93 -8.87
N GLU A 56 5.85 9.93 -9.33
CA GLU A 56 6.35 11.00 -10.18
C GLU A 56 6.79 12.18 -9.32
N LEU A 57 7.95 12.75 -9.64
CA LEU A 57 8.52 13.91 -8.95
C LEU A 57 8.37 15.14 -9.83
N HIS A 58 7.70 16.16 -9.31
CA HIS A 58 7.56 17.48 -9.93
C HIS A 58 8.20 18.55 -9.07
N THR A 59 9.04 19.37 -9.69
CA THR A 59 9.67 20.53 -9.07
C THR A 59 9.13 21.81 -9.69
N ASP A 60 9.21 22.94 -8.99
CA ASP A 60 8.79 24.23 -9.57
C ASP A 60 9.81 24.79 -10.57
N ARG A 61 11.06 24.30 -10.50
CA ARG A 61 12.17 24.67 -11.39
C ARG A 61 12.94 23.45 -11.88
N GLU A 62 13.55 23.58 -13.05
CA GLU A 62 14.46 22.56 -13.62
C GLU A 62 15.86 22.57 -12.98
N ARG A 63 16.28 23.72 -12.44
CA ARG A 63 17.60 23.91 -11.85
C ARG A 63 17.51 24.77 -10.59
N TYR A 64 18.35 24.42 -9.61
CA TYR A 64 18.53 25.14 -8.35
C TYR A 64 20.02 25.38 -8.13
N ASP A 65 20.36 26.56 -7.63
CA ASP A 65 21.68 26.84 -7.10
C ASP A 65 21.69 26.60 -5.58
N PRO A 66 22.85 26.28 -4.98
CA PRO A 66 22.94 26.08 -3.54
C PRO A 66 22.40 27.27 -2.76
N GLY A 67 21.51 27.00 -1.80
CA GLY A 67 20.81 28.04 -1.03
C GLY A 67 19.44 28.44 -1.60
N ASP A 68 19.07 28.00 -2.82
CA ASP A 68 17.70 28.14 -3.30
C ASP A 68 16.73 27.30 -2.47
N ILE A 69 15.48 27.70 -2.40
CA ILE A 69 14.41 26.87 -1.82
C ILE A 69 13.94 25.88 -2.88
N LEU A 70 14.27 24.60 -2.70
CA LEU A 70 13.73 23.48 -3.46
C LEU A 70 12.28 23.22 -3.02
N ARG A 71 11.34 23.38 -3.95
CA ARG A 71 9.95 22.94 -3.78
C ARG A 71 9.68 21.76 -4.69
N ALA A 72 9.27 20.67 -4.09
CA ALA A 72 8.99 19.45 -4.81
C ALA A 72 7.70 18.79 -4.34
N ASN A 73 6.96 18.29 -5.31
CA ASN A 73 5.81 17.43 -5.12
C ASN A 73 6.17 16.04 -5.64
N CYS A 74 5.98 15.02 -4.83
CA CYS A 74 6.05 13.65 -5.31
C CYS A 74 4.68 12.99 -5.15
N THR A 75 4.18 12.40 -6.24
CA THR A 75 2.84 11.82 -6.34
C THR A 75 2.95 10.35 -6.70
N SER A 76 2.38 9.46 -5.89
CA SER A 76 2.22 8.05 -6.31
C SER A 76 0.93 7.86 -7.12
N PRO A 77 0.92 6.93 -8.08
CA PRO A 77 -0.33 6.39 -8.59
C PRO A 77 -1.21 5.81 -7.45
N PRO A 78 -2.52 5.65 -7.68
CA PRO A 78 -3.44 5.03 -6.72
C PRO A 78 -2.97 3.63 -6.31
N SER A 79 -3.00 3.35 -5.01
CA SER A 79 -2.64 2.05 -4.44
C SER A 79 -3.52 1.70 -3.24
N LYS A 80 -3.71 0.40 -2.97
CA LYS A 80 -4.44 -0.07 -1.80
C LYS A 80 -3.64 -1.16 -1.08
N PRO A 81 -3.25 -0.98 0.19
CA PRO A 81 -3.38 0.26 0.97
C PRO A 81 -2.57 1.41 0.37
N ALA A 82 -2.77 2.64 0.87
CA ALA A 82 -2.02 3.80 0.42
C ALA A 82 -0.50 3.57 0.49
N ALA A 83 0.20 3.91 -0.58
CA ALA A 83 1.65 3.73 -0.69
C ALA A 83 2.39 4.57 0.36
N SER A 84 3.51 4.03 0.85
CA SER A 84 4.44 4.80 1.68
C SER A 84 5.50 5.43 0.79
N ILE A 85 5.56 6.76 0.75
CA ILE A 85 6.53 7.51 -0.07
C ILE A 85 7.48 8.27 0.86
N THR A 86 8.78 8.14 0.62
CA THR A 86 9.82 8.90 1.31
C THR A 86 10.57 9.75 0.31
N PHE A 87 10.78 11.03 0.66
CA PHE A 87 11.59 11.92 -0.16
C PHE A 87 13.05 11.86 0.30
N LEU A 88 13.96 11.67 -0.64
CA LEU A 88 15.40 11.75 -0.40
C LEU A 88 15.99 12.91 -1.22
N LEU A 89 16.78 13.75 -0.57
CA LEU A 89 17.59 14.77 -1.24
C LEU A 89 19.06 14.38 -1.06
N ASN A 90 19.75 14.07 -2.17
CA ASN A 90 21.13 13.57 -2.16
C ASN A 90 21.32 12.38 -1.21
N ASP A 91 20.45 11.37 -1.32
CA ASP A 91 20.44 10.15 -0.49
C ASP A 91 20.10 10.37 1.00
N VAL A 92 19.77 11.60 1.41
CA VAL A 92 19.37 11.94 2.77
C VAL A 92 17.84 12.04 2.87
N PRO A 93 17.19 11.27 3.75
CA PRO A 93 15.75 11.39 3.99
C PRO A 93 15.40 12.80 4.50
N LYS A 94 14.36 13.39 3.94
CA LYS A 94 13.83 14.69 4.40
C LYS A 94 12.45 14.52 5.01
N GLN A 95 12.16 15.34 6.02
CA GLN A 95 10.82 15.41 6.59
C GLN A 95 9.88 15.97 5.53
N ASN A 96 8.90 15.17 5.13
CA ASN A 96 7.89 15.55 4.14
C ASN A 96 6.52 15.65 4.82
N SER A 97 5.61 16.37 4.17
CA SER A 97 4.21 16.38 4.57
C SER A 97 3.42 15.45 3.66
N VAL A 98 2.89 14.37 4.23
CA VAL A 98 2.04 13.42 3.52
C VAL A 98 0.60 13.94 3.51
N LYS A 99 0.02 14.10 2.33
CA LYS A 99 -1.40 14.39 2.14
C LYS A 99 -2.04 13.23 1.38
N GLY A 100 -3.17 12.75 1.87
CA GLY A 100 -4.04 11.85 1.09
C GLY A 100 -4.59 12.60 -0.12
N GLY A 101 -4.47 12.00 -1.30
CA GLY A 101 -4.98 12.54 -2.55
C GLY A 101 -6.51 12.48 -2.65
N VAL A 102 -7.04 12.94 -3.79
CA VAL A 102 -8.48 13.02 -4.09
C VAL A 102 -9.18 11.67 -3.89
N ASP A 103 -8.49 10.59 -4.23
CA ASP A 103 -8.84 9.22 -3.84
C ASP A 103 -7.89 8.82 -2.71
N SER A 104 -8.40 8.30 -1.57
CA SER A 104 -7.59 7.96 -0.38
C SER A 104 -6.43 6.97 -0.63
N THR A 105 -6.34 6.44 -1.85
CA THR A 105 -5.32 5.53 -2.39
C THR A 105 -4.13 6.25 -3.04
N THR A 106 -4.30 7.50 -3.46
CA THR A 106 -3.25 8.34 -4.04
C THR A 106 -2.55 9.10 -2.92
N VAL A 107 -1.23 9.14 -2.94
CA VAL A 107 -0.44 9.81 -1.91
C VAL A 107 0.34 10.96 -2.53
N LEU A 108 0.19 12.14 -1.95
CA LEU A 108 0.89 13.37 -2.34
C LEU A 108 1.84 13.75 -1.21
N ILE A 109 3.13 13.87 -1.51
CA ILE A 109 4.10 14.38 -0.55
C ILE A 109 4.66 15.72 -1.04
N TRP A 110 4.75 16.66 -0.11
CA TRP A 110 5.32 17.98 -0.36
C TRP A 110 6.63 18.13 0.41
N LEU A 111 7.64 18.65 -0.27
CA LEU A 111 8.93 19.03 0.31
C LEU A 111 9.24 20.49 -0.02
N GLU A 112 9.60 21.25 1.01
CA GLU A 112 10.21 22.57 0.89
C GLU A 112 11.49 22.57 1.73
N THR A 113 12.66 22.65 1.09
CA THR A 113 13.97 22.62 1.79
C THR A 113 15.01 23.38 0.98
N GLU A 114 16.13 23.78 1.58
CA GLU A 114 17.22 24.42 0.84
C GLU A 114 17.93 23.41 -0.07
N ALA A 115 18.21 23.83 -1.31
CA ALA A 115 18.99 23.08 -2.27
C ALA A 115 20.44 23.02 -1.80
N VAL A 116 20.98 21.80 -1.76
CA VAL A 116 22.36 21.53 -1.33
C VAL A 116 23.12 20.93 -2.50
N SER A 117 24.32 21.43 -2.75
CA SER A 117 25.22 20.82 -3.74
C SER A 117 25.62 19.42 -3.27
N ARG A 118 25.76 18.47 -4.20
CA ARG A 118 26.41 17.20 -3.90
C ARG A 118 27.91 17.48 -3.86
N GLU A 119 28.51 17.48 -2.67
CA GLU A 119 29.97 17.43 -2.54
C GLU A 119 30.43 16.09 -3.16
N VAL A 120 31.30 16.18 -4.16
CA VAL A 120 31.89 15.02 -4.87
C VAL A 120 33.01 14.42 -4.04
#